data_AF-A0A177HFH5-F1
#
_entry.id   AF-A0A177HFH5-F1
#
_cell.length_a   1.000
_cell.length_b   1.000
_cell.length_c   1.000
_cell.angle_alpha   90.00
_cell.angle_beta   90.00
_cell.angle_gamma   90.00
#
_symmetry.space_group_name_H-M   'P 1'
#
loop_
_entity.id
_entity.type
_entity.pdbx_description
1 polymer ?
#
loop_
_entity_poly.entity_id
_entity_poly.type
_entity_poly.pdbx_seq_one_letter_code
_entity_poly.pdbx_strand_id
1 'polypeptide(L)'
;MAGLGFVALGVVLIAAGALWKGRAIRPLFRKRARAALARDYRRQLLRSADMAIAAARRRAARGEPVIVRIDDVIGIASQHFGHDVVPREQAAAALRQRYEAGGCRRDCMTDAFD
;
A
#
# COMPACT_ATOMS: atom_id res chain seq x y z
N MET A 1 -18.76 40.30 -40.90
CA MET A 1 -19.34 39.41 -39.86
C MET A 1 -18.90 37.94 -39.94
N ALA A 2 -18.26 37.47 -41.02
CA ALA A 2 -17.85 36.06 -41.18
C ALA A 2 -16.66 35.62 -40.27
N GLY A 3 -15.72 36.52 -39.96
CA GLY A 3 -14.52 36.17 -39.17
C GLY A 3 -14.80 35.79 -37.71
N LEU A 4 -15.82 36.38 -37.08
CA LEU A 4 -16.18 36.10 -35.69
C LEU A 4 -16.75 34.69 -35.52
N GLY A 5 -17.55 34.23 -36.50
CA GLY A 5 -18.15 32.89 -36.49
C GLY A 5 -17.10 31.78 -36.57
N PHE A 6 -16.05 31.97 -37.37
CA PHE A 6 -14.95 31.00 -37.49
C PHE A 6 -14.13 30.89 -36.21
N VAL A 7 -13.83 32.01 -35.57
CA VAL A 7 -13.11 32.03 -34.29
C VAL A 7 -13.94 31.34 -33.20
N ALA A 8 -15.23 31.65 -33.11
CA ALA A 8 -16.14 31.01 -32.16
C ALA A 8 -16.22 29.50 -32.37
N LEU A 9 -16.33 29.04 -33.62
CA LEU A 9 -16.35 27.60 -33.96
C LEU A 9 -15.05 26.91 -33.55
N GLY A 10 -13.89 27.53 -33.82
CA GLY A 10 -12.59 27.01 -33.43
C GLY A 10 -12.46 26.85 -31.91
N VAL A 11 -12.89 27.86 -31.14
CA VAL A 11 -12.88 27.81 -29.66
C VAL A 11 -13.77 26.69 -29.14
N VAL A 12 -14.98 26.52 -29.70
CA VAL A 12 -15.91 25.45 -29.31
C VAL A 12 -15.31 24.07 -29.57
N LEU A 13 -14.68 23.88 -30.73
CA LEU A 13 -14.04 22.60 -31.08
C LEU A 13 -12.85 22.29 -30.16
N ILE A 14 -12.02 23.28 -29.82
CA ILE A 14 -10.91 23.11 -28.88
C ILE A 14 -11.43 22.75 -27.48
N ALA A 15 -12.47 23.45 -27.01
CA ALA A 15 -13.09 23.18 -25.70
C ALA A 15 -13.70 21.78 -25.66
N ALA A 16 -14.42 21.37 -26.72
CA ALA A 16 -14.98 20.04 -26.85
C ALA A 16 -13.90 18.95 -26.87
N GLY A 17 -12.82 19.15 -27.63
CA GLY A 17 -11.68 18.24 -27.69
C GLY A 17 -10.95 18.11 -26.34
N ALA A 18 -10.77 19.22 -25.62
CA ALA A 18 -10.19 19.22 -24.28
C ALA A 18 -11.07 18.48 -23.27
N LEU A 19 -12.40 18.68 -23.31
CA LEU A 19 -13.36 17.98 -22.45
C LEU A 19 -13.39 16.47 -22.75
N TRP A 20 -13.40 16.08 -24.02
CA TRP A 20 -13.36 14.67 -24.44
C TRP A 20 -12.05 14.00 -24.03
N LYS A 21 -10.92 14.65 -24.27
CA LYS A 21 -9.60 14.16 -23.85
C LYS A 21 -9.51 14.05 -22.32
N GLY A 22 -9.98 15.05 -21.59
CA GLY A 22 -10.06 15.02 -20.13
C GLY A 22 -10.92 13.86 -19.63
N ARG A 23 -12.10 13.63 -20.23
CA ARG A 23 -13.00 12.53 -19.88
C ARG A 23 -12.42 11.16 -20.22
N ALA A 24 -11.68 11.03 -21.32
CA ALA A 24 -11.03 9.79 -21.74
C ALA A 24 -9.84 9.41 -20.83
N ILE A 25 -9.06 10.39 -20.36
CA ILE A 25 -7.88 10.11 -19.52
C ILE A 25 -8.24 10.02 -18.03
N ARG A 26 -9.32 10.66 -17.57
CA ARG A 26 -9.83 10.57 -16.18
C ARG A 26 -9.95 9.13 -15.64
N PRO A 27 -10.52 8.13 -16.36
CA PRO A 27 -10.58 6.76 -15.86
C PRO A 27 -9.18 6.11 -15.74
N LEU A 28 -8.25 6.42 -16.63
CA LEU A 28 -6.87 5.93 -16.56
C LEU A 28 -6.13 6.49 -15.35
N PHE A 29 -6.26 7.79 -15.08
CA PHE A 29 -5.69 8.41 -13.88
C PHE A 29 -6.28 7.80 -12.60
N ARG A 30 -7.58 7.55 -12.55
CA ARG A 30 -8.22 6.86 -11.41
C ARG A 30 -7.69 5.44 -11.22
N LYS A 31 -7.54 4.66 -12.29
CA LYS A 31 -6.96 3.31 -12.24
C LYS A 31 -5.52 3.34 -11.74
N ARG A 32 -4.70 4.27 -12.25
CA ARG A 32 -3.31 4.46 -11.82
C ARG A 32 -3.21 4.90 -10.36
N ALA A 33 -4.06 5.82 -9.92
CA ALA A 33 -4.12 6.27 -8.54
C ALA A 33 -4.48 5.10 -7.60
N ARG A 34 -5.50 4.31 -7.93
CA ARG A 34 -5.85 3.10 -7.16
C ARG A 34 -4.71 2.07 -7.12
N ALA A 35 -4.06 1.83 -8.25
CA ALA A 35 -2.92 0.91 -8.31
C ALA A 35 -1.69 1.44 -7.55
N ALA A 36 -1.51 2.76 -7.47
CA ALA A 36 -0.48 3.37 -6.62
C ALA A 36 -0.81 3.18 -5.14
N LEU A 37 -2.05 3.49 -4.73
CA LEU A 37 -2.52 3.29 -3.35
C LEU A 37 -2.41 1.84 -2.89
N ALA A 38 -2.80 0.87 -3.74
CA ALA A 38 -2.65 -0.55 -3.41
C ALA A 38 -1.18 -0.97 -3.21
N ARG A 39 -0.27 -0.43 -4.03
CA ARG A 39 1.17 -0.67 -3.89
C ARG A 39 1.74 -0.03 -2.62
N ASP A 40 1.30 1.18 -2.29
CA ASP A 40 1.72 1.88 -1.08
C ASP A 40 1.24 1.16 0.16
N TYR A 41 -0.03 0.76 0.19
CA TYR A 41 -0.60 -0.06 1.24
C TYR A 41 0.20 -1.35 1.45
N ARG A 42 0.49 -2.10 0.38
CA ARG A 42 1.32 -3.31 0.46
C ARG A 42 2.71 -3.02 1.03
N ARG A 43 3.35 -1.93 0.59
CA ARG A 43 4.67 -1.52 1.09
C ARG A 43 4.65 -1.17 2.58
N GLN A 44 3.59 -0.52 3.04
CA GLN A 44 3.40 -0.15 4.45
C GLN A 44 3.16 -1.39 5.32
N LEU A 45 2.38 -2.38 4.85
CA LEU A 45 2.24 -3.66 5.55
C LEU A 45 3.56 -4.41 5.68
N LEU A 46 4.35 -4.47 4.61
CA LEU A 46 5.68 -5.10 4.66
C LEU A 46 6.62 -4.38 5.63
N ARG A 47 6.61 -3.04 5.67
CA ARG A 47 7.36 -2.25 6.66
C ARG A 47 6.86 -2.50 8.08
N SER A 48 5.55 -2.65 8.27
CA SER A 48 4.98 -2.97 9.58
C SER A 48 5.46 -4.34 10.07
N ALA A 49 5.53 -5.33 9.18
CA ALA A 49 6.10 -6.64 9.50
C ALA A 49 7.60 -6.56 9.85
N ASP A 50 8.38 -5.78 9.11
CA ASP A 50 9.80 -5.54 9.45
C ASP A 50 9.98 -4.90 10.83
N MET A 51 9.17 -3.88 11.13
CA MET A 51 9.19 -3.22 12.43
C MET A 51 8.77 -4.17 13.54
N ALA A 52 7.80 -5.05 13.32
CA ALA A 52 7.36 -6.06 14.27
C ALA A 52 8.48 -7.07 14.57
N ILE A 53 9.13 -7.61 13.53
CA ILE A 53 10.27 -8.52 13.67
C ILE A 53 11.42 -7.83 14.43
N ALA A 54 11.75 -6.59 14.07
CA ALA A 54 12.81 -5.84 14.73
C ALA A 54 12.46 -5.52 16.19
N ALA A 55 11.20 -5.19 16.50
CA ALA A 55 10.73 -4.95 17.85
C ALA A 55 10.79 -6.23 18.69
N ALA A 56 10.33 -7.36 18.16
CA ALA A 56 10.41 -8.66 18.84
C ALA A 56 11.87 -9.04 19.14
N ARG A 57 12.78 -8.88 18.17
CA ARG A 57 14.22 -9.12 18.38
C ARG A 57 14.82 -8.24 19.47
N ARG A 58 14.38 -6.99 19.59
CA ARG A 58 14.84 -6.08 20.66
C ARG A 58 14.28 -6.45 22.03
N ARG A 59 13.08 -7.03 22.10
CA ARG A 59 12.44 -7.45 23.36
C ARG A 59 12.97 -8.80 23.85
N ALA A 60 13.34 -9.71 22.94
CA ALA A 60 13.83 -11.03 23.30
C ALA A 60 15.14 -10.94 24.09
N ALA A 61 15.19 -11.61 25.25
CA ALA A 61 16.42 -11.72 26.01
C ALA A 61 17.43 -12.62 25.29
N ARG A 62 18.71 -12.54 25.68
CA ARG A 62 19.76 -13.40 25.11
C ARG A 62 19.42 -14.87 25.37
N GLY A 63 19.14 -15.62 24.30
CA GLY A 63 18.81 -17.04 24.36
C GLY A 63 17.31 -17.38 24.41
N GLU A 64 16.42 -16.38 24.43
CA GLU A 64 14.98 -16.61 24.30
C GLU A 64 14.54 -16.63 22.82
N PRO A 65 13.52 -17.44 22.47
CA PRO A 65 12.99 -17.48 21.12
C PRO A 65 12.30 -16.15 20.78
N VAL A 66 12.57 -15.62 19.58
CA VAL A 66 11.94 -14.38 19.11
C VAL A 66 10.52 -14.68 18.63
N ILE A 67 9.50 -14.36 19.43
CA ILE A 67 8.10 -14.56 19.05
C ILE A 67 7.57 -13.31 18.33
N VAL A 68 7.08 -13.47 17.09
CA VAL A 68 6.49 -12.40 16.29
C VAL A 68 5.04 -12.74 15.95
N ARG A 69 4.10 -11.90 16.37
CA ARG A 69 2.66 -12.15 16.16
C ARG A 69 2.08 -11.29 15.03
N ILE A 70 1.02 -11.79 14.38
CA ILE A 70 0.22 -11.01 13.43
C ILE A 70 -0.33 -9.75 14.10
N ASP A 71 -0.73 -9.83 15.37
CA ASP A 71 -1.30 -8.70 16.11
C ASP A 71 -0.29 -7.56 16.30
N ASP A 72 1.02 -7.87 16.44
CA ASP A 72 2.08 -6.84 16.47
C ASP A 72 2.17 -6.09 15.13
N VAL A 73 2.01 -6.81 14.01
CA VAL A 73 2.01 -6.22 12.66
C VAL A 73 0.80 -5.31 12.46
N ILE A 74 -0.38 -5.76 12.87
CA ILE A 74 -1.61 -4.97 12.80
C ILE A 74 -1.48 -3.72 13.69
N GLY A 75 -0.99 -3.88 14.91
CA GLY A 75 -0.76 -2.77 15.84
C GLY A 75 0.19 -1.73 15.27
N ILE A 76 1.31 -2.14 14.68
CA ILE A 76 2.24 -1.22 14.02
C ILE A 76 1.59 -0.57 12.79
N ALA A 77 0.85 -1.33 11.97
CA ALA A 77 0.18 -0.80 10.79
C ALA A 77 -0.83 0.30 11.13
N SER A 78 -1.59 0.12 12.21
CA SER A 78 -2.50 1.13 12.74
C SER A 78 -1.72 2.33 13.30
N GLN A 79 -0.75 2.10 14.21
CA GLN A 79 -0.04 3.19 14.90
C GLN A 79 0.85 4.05 13.99
N HIS A 80 1.53 3.44 13.01
CA HIS A 80 2.54 4.14 12.20
C HIS A 80 2.04 4.56 10.82
N PHE A 81 0.99 3.91 10.31
CA PHE A 81 0.48 4.16 8.96
C PHE A 81 -1.02 4.50 8.91
N GLY A 82 -1.71 4.50 10.05
CA GLY A 82 -3.13 4.87 10.13
C GLY A 82 -4.08 3.82 9.53
N HIS A 83 -3.65 2.56 9.43
CA HIS A 83 -4.53 1.48 8.96
C HIS A 83 -5.36 0.93 10.11
N ASP A 84 -6.52 1.53 10.35
CA ASP A 84 -7.43 1.13 11.43
C ASP A 84 -8.02 -0.27 11.26
N VAL A 85 -8.16 -0.72 10.00
CA VAL A 85 -8.66 -2.05 9.66
C VAL A 85 -7.67 -2.72 8.72
N VAL A 86 -6.85 -3.62 9.28
CA VAL A 86 -5.97 -4.50 8.51
C VAL A 86 -6.52 -5.92 8.61
N PRO A 87 -6.91 -6.55 7.49
CA PRO A 87 -7.32 -7.94 7.50
C PRO A 87 -6.18 -8.85 7.99
N ARG A 88 -6.49 -9.74 8.93
CA ARG A 88 -5.52 -10.66 9.55
C ARG A 88 -4.74 -11.44 8.49
N GLU A 89 -5.41 -11.88 7.42
CA GLU A 89 -4.78 -12.59 6.29
C GLU A 89 -3.72 -11.76 5.55
N GLN A 90 -3.95 -10.45 5.38
CA GLN A 90 -3.01 -9.57 4.69
C GLN A 90 -1.80 -9.26 5.57
N ALA A 91 -2.03 -9.06 6.87
CA ALA A 91 -0.95 -8.94 7.85
C ALA A 91 -0.13 -10.24 7.95
N ALA A 92 -0.80 -11.41 7.98
CA ALA A 92 -0.16 -12.72 7.97
C ALA A 92 0.67 -12.92 6.70
N ALA A 93 0.13 -12.61 5.51
CA ALA A 93 0.87 -12.72 4.25
C ALA A 93 2.12 -11.82 4.22
N ALA A 94 2.00 -10.57 4.70
CA ALA A 94 3.14 -9.67 4.82
C ALA A 94 4.18 -10.19 5.81
N LEU A 95 3.74 -10.73 6.95
CA LEU A 95 4.61 -11.32 7.96
C LEU A 95 5.33 -12.56 7.42
N ARG A 96 4.62 -13.51 6.79
CA ARG A 96 5.22 -14.69 6.13
C ARG A 96 6.31 -14.28 5.16
N GLN A 97 6.02 -13.32 4.28
CA GLN A 97 6.98 -12.86 3.27
C GLN A 97 8.26 -12.32 3.88
N ARG A 98 8.17 -11.49 4.93
CA ARG A 98 9.35 -10.91 5.58
C ARG A 98 10.07 -11.88 6.50
N TYR A 99 9.32 -12.76 7.16
CA TYR A 99 9.86 -13.84 7.96
C TYR A 99 10.73 -14.79 7.13
N GLU A 100 10.27 -15.17 5.94
CA GLU A 100 11.04 -15.98 4.99
C GLU A 100 12.23 -15.23 4.42
N ALA A 101 12.02 -13.98 3.96
CA ALA A 101 13.09 -13.18 3.37
C ALA A 101 14.22 -12.82 4.37
N GLY A 102 13.88 -12.65 5.65
CA GLY A 102 14.82 -12.30 6.72
C GLY A 102 15.53 -13.49 7.36
N GLY A 103 15.27 -14.72 6.89
CA GLY A 103 15.88 -15.92 7.45
C GLY A 103 15.50 -16.21 8.92
N CYS A 104 14.41 -15.61 9.42
CA CYS A 104 13.99 -15.72 10.81
C CYS A 104 13.54 -17.14 11.19
N ARG A 105 13.40 -18.07 10.23
CA ARG A 105 13.06 -19.49 10.47
C ARG A 105 13.98 -20.19 11.47
N ARG A 106 15.22 -19.73 11.65
CA ARG A 106 16.19 -20.37 12.55
C ARG A 106 16.04 -19.96 14.01
N ASP A 107 15.65 -18.70 14.26
CA ASP A 107 15.74 -18.08 15.59
C ASP A 107 14.40 -17.46 16.07
N CYS A 108 13.36 -17.50 15.24
CA CYS A 108 12.09 -16.81 15.48
C CYS A 108 10.88 -17.74 15.31
N MET A 109 9.86 -17.56 16.13
CA MET A 109 8.56 -18.23 16.03
C MET A 109 7.47 -17.23 15.59
N THR A 110 6.47 -17.69 14.84
CA THR A 110 5.37 -16.82 14.40
C THR A 110 4.05 -17.58 14.25
N ASP A 111 2.94 -16.92 14.60
CA ASP A 111 1.56 -17.38 14.40
C ASP A 111 1.08 -17.15 12.96
N ALA A 112 1.95 -16.64 12.08
CA ALA A 112 1.57 -16.34 10.70
C ALA A 112 1.18 -17.59 9.90
N PHE A 113 1.61 -18.78 10.28
CA PHE A 113 1.37 -20.03 9.53
C PHE A 113 0.28 -20.93 10.14
N ASP A 114 -0.28 -20.54 11.28
CA ASP A 114 -1.42 -21.18 11.94
C ASP A 114 -2.73 -20.60 11.37
#